data_AF-A0ABC8YFA6-F1
#
_entry.id   AF-A0ABC8YFA6-F1
#
_cell.length_a   1.000
_cell.length_b   1.000
_cell.length_c   1.000
_cell.angle_alpha   90.00
_cell.angle_beta   90.00
_cell.angle_gamma   90.00
#
_symmetry.space_group_name_H-M   'P 1'
#
loop_
_entity.id
_entity.type
_entity.pdbx_description
1 polymer ?
#
loop_
_entity_poly.entity_id
_entity_poly.type
_entity_poly.pdbx_seq_one_letter_code
_entity_poly.pdbx_strand_id
1 'polypeptide(L)'
;MSNNPDIVYTDRSGRRNPEYISLGCDTLPVLKGRTPIQVYADYMRSFRDRFQDYLGNVIAEIQVGMGPCGELRYPSYPEANGTWRFPGIGEFQCYDKYMRASLEAAAVAAGHKEWGVGGPHDAGEYKQMPEDTGFFRHDGTWSTEYGQFFLEWYSGMLLEHGDRVLAAAEAVFGGTGATLSAKVAGIHWHYGTRSHAAELTAGYYNTRHRDGYAPIARMLAKRGAVLNFTCMEMRDEQQPGHASCSPEQLVRQVKAAAAAAGVELAGENALERYDEAAFSQVVSTARGAGLAAFTYLRMNKALFDGDNWREFVSFVRAMADGGARPALPRCDTGHSDLYVGFLDAAKERKAPEAEGAAAAVV
;
A
#
# COMPACT_ATOMS: atom_id res chain seq x y z
N MET A 1 18.32 10.64 14.26
CA MET A 1 17.08 10.48 15.04
C MET A 1 17.43 10.04 16.47
N SER A 2 18.07 10.88 17.30
CA SER A 2 18.75 10.39 18.53
C SER A 2 18.13 10.77 19.89
N ASN A 3 17.05 11.57 19.96
CA ASN A 3 16.55 12.03 21.28
C ASN A 3 15.15 11.53 21.67
N ASN A 4 14.43 10.85 20.77
CA ASN A 4 13.09 10.31 21.08
C ASN A 4 12.76 9.11 20.18
N PRO A 5 12.93 7.87 20.66
CA PRO A 5 12.68 6.67 19.85
C PRO A 5 11.18 6.38 19.64
N ASP A 6 10.29 7.03 20.39
CA ASP A 6 8.83 6.79 20.32
C ASP A 6 8.13 7.58 19.20
N ILE A 7 8.87 8.29 18.34
CA ILE A 7 8.26 9.01 17.21
C ILE A 7 7.86 8.07 16.05
N VAL A 8 8.15 6.78 16.16
CA VAL A 8 7.92 5.78 15.12
C VAL A 8 7.07 4.64 15.64
N TYR A 9 6.40 3.93 14.73
CA TYR A 9 5.58 2.77 15.08
C TYR A 9 6.37 1.71 15.81
N THR A 10 5.70 1.06 16.76
CA THR A 10 6.34 0.14 17.70
C THR A 10 5.45 -1.05 17.98
N ASP A 11 6.01 -2.25 17.91
CA ASP A 11 5.32 -3.49 18.25
C ASP A 11 5.41 -3.82 19.73
N ARG A 12 4.74 -4.90 20.14
CA ARG A 12 4.68 -5.31 21.55
C ARG A 12 6.06 -5.64 22.13
N SER A 13 6.96 -6.15 21.31
CA SER A 13 8.33 -6.50 21.71
C SER A 13 9.26 -5.28 21.77
N GLY A 14 8.74 -4.08 21.47
CA GLY A 14 9.50 -2.83 21.47
C GLY A 14 10.33 -2.62 20.21
N ARG A 15 10.16 -3.44 19.16
CA ARG A 15 10.82 -3.19 17.87
C ARG A 15 10.22 -1.94 17.24
N ARG A 16 11.10 -1.11 16.69
CA ARG A 16 10.77 0.20 16.13
C ARG A 16 10.84 0.12 14.61
N ASN A 17 9.81 0.60 13.92
CA ASN A 17 9.80 0.70 12.47
C ASN A 17 10.05 2.15 12.01
N PRO A 18 11.24 2.50 11.49
CA PRO A 18 11.60 3.86 11.11
C PRO A 18 11.02 4.35 9.77
N GLU A 19 10.24 3.53 9.06
CA GLU A 19 9.71 3.85 7.73
C GLU A 19 8.72 5.02 7.73
N TYR A 20 8.01 5.24 8.85
CA TYR A 20 7.02 6.31 8.98
C TYR A 20 6.91 6.80 10.42
N ILE A 21 6.46 8.05 10.60
CA ILE A 21 6.22 8.65 11.92
C ILE A 21 4.90 8.08 12.48
N SER A 22 4.89 7.63 13.74
CA SER A 22 3.66 7.12 14.35
C SER A 22 2.56 8.18 14.36
N LEU A 23 1.35 7.81 13.95
CA LEU A 23 0.20 8.72 13.95
C LEU A 23 -0.18 9.24 15.34
N GLY A 24 0.28 8.59 16.42
CA GLY A 24 0.15 9.11 17.78
C GLY A 24 0.86 10.45 17.98
N CYS A 25 1.77 10.82 17.07
CA CYS A 25 2.50 12.08 17.10
C CYS A 25 1.84 13.21 16.29
N ASP A 26 0.80 12.96 15.49
CA ASP A 26 0.27 13.88 14.47
C ASP A 26 0.12 15.34 14.92
N THR A 27 -0.36 15.53 16.15
CA THR A 27 -0.71 16.83 16.73
C THR A 27 0.30 17.32 17.78
N LEU A 28 1.39 16.58 18.00
CA LEU A 28 2.40 16.88 19.01
C LEU A 28 3.66 17.47 18.37
N PRO A 29 4.27 18.52 18.94
CA PRO A 29 5.41 19.23 18.34
C PRO A 29 6.76 18.50 18.49
N VAL A 30 6.81 17.23 18.07
CA VAL A 30 7.95 16.31 18.27
C VAL A 30 9.08 16.51 17.24
N LEU A 31 8.89 17.35 16.24
CA LEU A 31 9.84 17.60 15.15
C LEU A 31 10.42 19.01 15.20
N LYS A 32 11.34 19.26 16.14
CA LYS A 32 11.98 20.57 16.35
C LYS A 32 10.96 21.71 16.51
N GLY A 33 9.92 21.48 17.31
CA GLY A 33 8.86 22.46 17.57
C GLY A 33 7.68 22.42 16.60
N ARG A 34 7.73 21.61 15.54
CA ARG A 34 6.61 21.37 14.61
C ARG A 34 5.96 20.01 14.84
N THR A 35 4.68 19.91 14.54
CA THR A 35 3.97 18.63 14.48
C THR A 35 4.22 17.91 13.15
N PRO A 36 4.06 16.58 13.06
CA PRO A 36 4.11 15.85 11.80
C PRO A 36 3.17 16.42 10.74
N ILE A 37 1.91 16.72 11.08
CA ILE A 37 0.94 17.33 10.15
C ILE A 37 1.45 18.68 9.61
N GLN A 38 2.06 19.52 10.45
CA GLN A 38 2.66 20.77 9.99
C GLN A 38 3.82 20.52 9.01
N VAL A 39 4.68 19.54 9.30
CA VAL A 39 5.80 19.17 8.42
C VAL A 39 5.29 18.65 7.07
N TYR A 40 4.25 17.81 7.05
CA TYR A 40 3.64 17.33 5.81
C TYR A 40 3.04 18.50 5.02
N ALA A 41 2.30 19.39 5.68
CA ALA A 41 1.70 20.56 5.05
C ALA A 41 2.77 21.53 4.49
N ASP A 42 3.86 21.76 5.21
CA ASP A 42 4.98 22.59 4.76
C ASP A 42 5.63 22.00 3.49
N TYR A 43 5.82 20.68 3.46
CA TYR A 43 6.36 19.98 2.30
C TYR A 43 5.42 20.09 1.09
N MET A 44 4.13 19.82 1.29
CA MET A 44 3.11 19.95 0.24
C MET A 44 3.04 21.38 -0.30
N ARG A 45 3.10 22.41 0.56
CA ARG A 45 3.14 23.82 0.14
C ARG A 45 4.37 24.11 -0.71
N SER A 46 5.54 23.68 -0.27
CA SER A 46 6.78 23.86 -1.03
C SER A 46 6.73 23.16 -2.40
N PHE A 47 6.11 21.97 -2.48
CA PHE A 47 5.91 21.26 -3.74
C PHE A 47 4.98 22.04 -4.66
N ARG A 48 3.82 22.46 -4.15
CA ARG A 48 2.85 23.27 -4.90
C ARG A 48 3.50 24.54 -5.46
N ASP A 49 4.18 25.32 -4.62
CA ASP A 49 4.75 26.60 -5.03
C ASP A 49 5.84 26.41 -6.10
N ARG A 50 6.59 25.31 -6.04
CA ARG A 50 7.60 24.97 -7.05
C ARG A 50 6.99 24.51 -8.38
N PHE A 51 5.91 23.74 -8.34
CA PHE A 51 5.34 23.08 -9.51
C PHE A 51 3.98 23.64 -9.93
N GLN A 52 3.62 24.85 -9.48
CA GLN A 52 2.30 25.45 -9.69
C GLN A 52 1.85 25.46 -11.15
N ASP A 53 2.78 25.71 -12.08
CA ASP A 53 2.49 25.79 -13.53
C ASP A 53 2.22 24.40 -14.16
N TYR A 54 2.49 23.32 -13.43
CA TYR A 54 2.30 21.93 -13.87
C TYR A 54 1.06 21.27 -13.25
N LEU A 55 0.53 21.81 -12.16
CA LEU A 55 -0.63 21.25 -11.45
C LEU A 55 -1.91 21.37 -12.28
N GLY A 56 -2.72 20.30 -12.28
CA GLY A 56 -3.95 20.21 -13.07
C GLY A 56 -3.73 19.99 -14.57
N ASN A 57 -2.48 19.79 -14.98
CA ASN A 57 -2.05 19.55 -16.35
C ASN A 57 -1.09 18.33 -16.36
N VAL A 58 0.20 18.58 -16.16
CA VAL A 58 1.24 17.53 -16.21
C VAL A 58 1.14 16.70 -14.94
N ILE A 59 0.86 17.36 -13.82
CA ILE A 59 0.58 16.72 -12.54
C ILE A 59 -0.94 16.69 -12.38
N ALA A 60 -1.55 15.60 -12.86
CA ALA A 60 -2.99 15.38 -12.80
C ALA A 60 -3.46 14.92 -11.40
N GLU A 61 -2.60 14.22 -10.66
CA GLU A 61 -2.95 13.62 -9.36
C GLU A 61 -1.84 13.83 -8.32
N ILE A 62 -2.24 14.10 -7.08
CA ILE A 62 -1.40 14.10 -5.88
C ILE A 62 -1.86 12.94 -4.99
N GLN A 63 -1.12 11.83 -5.03
CA GLN A 63 -1.32 10.73 -4.11
C GLN A 63 -0.65 11.04 -2.77
N VAL A 64 -1.46 11.24 -1.73
CA VAL A 64 -0.99 11.69 -0.41
C VAL A 64 -0.60 10.47 0.43
N GLY A 65 0.69 10.34 0.73
CA GLY A 65 1.22 9.23 1.53
C GLY A 65 0.85 9.33 3.01
N MET A 66 0.19 8.29 3.54
CA MET A 66 -0.38 8.28 4.91
C MET A 66 0.14 7.13 5.79
N GLY A 67 1.29 6.57 5.43
CA GLY A 67 1.88 5.46 6.17
C GLY A 67 2.97 4.72 5.40
N PRO A 68 3.32 3.50 5.84
CA PRO A 68 4.30 2.65 5.17
C PRO A 68 3.90 2.41 3.70
N CYS A 69 4.87 2.50 2.80
CA CYS A 69 4.64 2.44 1.34
C CYS A 69 3.67 3.50 0.79
N GLY A 70 3.39 4.58 1.56
CA GLY A 70 2.40 5.60 1.22
C GLY A 70 0.95 5.21 1.53
N GLU A 71 0.72 4.00 2.05
CA GLU A 71 -0.62 3.44 2.28
C GLU A 71 -1.18 3.89 3.63
N LEU A 72 -2.49 4.14 3.70
CA LEU A 72 -3.20 4.43 4.95
C LEU A 72 -3.35 3.13 5.77
N ARG A 73 -2.29 2.76 6.50
CA ARG A 73 -2.28 1.59 7.40
C ARG A 73 -1.14 1.65 8.41
N TYR A 74 -1.19 0.73 9.37
CA TYR A 74 -0.05 0.43 10.23
C TYR A 74 0.98 -0.48 9.54
N PRO A 75 2.27 -0.47 9.96
CA PRO A 75 3.30 -1.38 9.46
C PRO A 75 3.19 -2.77 10.10
N SER A 76 2.06 -3.46 9.95
CA SER A 76 1.80 -4.73 10.65
C SER A 76 2.46 -5.96 10.03
N TYR A 77 3.00 -5.87 8.80
CA TYR A 77 3.65 -6.96 8.08
C TYR A 77 5.02 -6.56 7.49
N PRO A 78 5.99 -6.10 8.29
CA PRO A 78 7.31 -5.71 7.79
C PRO A 78 8.09 -6.95 7.34
N GLU A 79 8.37 -7.05 6.04
CA GLU A 79 9.17 -8.14 5.47
C GLU A 79 10.67 -8.05 5.82
N ALA A 80 11.12 -6.87 6.22
CA ALA A 80 12.51 -6.62 6.57
C ALA A 80 13.04 -7.62 7.61
N ASN A 81 14.21 -8.19 7.33
CA ASN A 81 14.92 -9.16 8.17
C ASN A 81 14.10 -10.42 8.50
N GLY A 82 13.10 -10.75 7.68
CA GLY A 82 12.23 -11.90 7.89
C GLY A 82 11.37 -11.79 9.15
N THR A 83 11.06 -10.57 9.60
CA THR A 83 10.18 -10.30 10.75
C THR A 83 8.80 -10.89 10.51
N TRP A 84 8.23 -10.60 9.35
CA TRP A 84 7.00 -11.18 8.85
C TRP A 84 7.27 -12.02 7.60
N ARG A 85 6.37 -12.95 7.30
CA ARG A 85 6.27 -13.61 5.99
C ARG A 85 4.82 -13.95 5.71
N PHE A 86 4.43 -13.91 4.44
CA PHE A 86 3.12 -14.35 4.01
C PHE A 86 2.89 -15.84 4.38
N PRO A 87 1.69 -16.23 4.86
CA PRO A 87 0.50 -15.41 5.12
C PRO A 87 0.31 -15.08 6.61
N GLY A 88 1.34 -14.69 7.37
CA GLY A 88 1.18 -14.46 8.81
C GLY A 88 0.21 -13.32 9.18
N ILE A 89 -0.40 -13.38 10.35
CA ILE A 89 -1.38 -12.39 10.84
C ILE A 89 -0.83 -10.96 11.02
N GLY A 90 0.48 -10.79 11.13
CA GLY A 90 1.10 -9.50 11.49
C GLY A 90 0.98 -9.17 12.98
N GLU A 91 1.34 -7.95 13.38
CA GLU A 91 1.21 -7.48 14.76
C GLU A 91 0.66 -6.05 14.83
N PHE A 92 -0.10 -5.75 15.89
CA PHE A 92 -0.52 -4.38 16.22
C PHE A 92 0.70 -3.47 16.50
N GLN A 93 0.68 -2.24 15.98
CA GLN A 93 1.82 -1.32 15.97
C GLN A 93 1.62 -0.09 16.87
N CYS A 94 0.89 -0.24 17.97
CA CYS A 94 0.45 0.85 18.84
C CYS A 94 1.21 0.95 20.19
N TYR A 95 2.43 0.43 20.28
CA TYR A 95 3.15 0.32 21.55
C TYR A 95 4.13 1.47 21.82
N ASP A 96 4.20 2.46 20.93
CA ASP A 96 4.92 3.70 21.22
C ASP A 96 4.19 4.48 22.33
N LYS A 97 4.93 5.32 23.07
CA LYS A 97 4.36 5.99 24.25
C LYS A 97 3.18 6.91 23.94
N TYR A 98 3.07 7.44 22.72
CA TYR A 98 2.01 8.36 22.35
C TYR A 98 0.71 7.62 22.08
N MET A 99 0.80 6.52 21.32
CA MET A 99 -0.32 5.61 21.10
C MET A 99 -0.79 4.98 22.41
N ARG A 100 0.13 4.56 23.29
CA ARG A 100 -0.23 4.02 24.61
C ARG A 100 -0.97 5.05 25.49
N ALA A 101 -0.51 6.30 25.50
CA ALA A 101 -1.20 7.36 26.25
C ALA A 101 -2.60 7.65 25.68
N SER A 102 -2.77 7.62 24.35
CA SER A 102 -4.09 7.73 23.70
C SER A 102 -5.02 6.58 24.09
N LEU A 103 -4.52 5.34 24.06
CA LEU A 103 -5.28 4.15 24.46
C LEU A 103 -5.72 4.23 25.92
N GLU A 104 -4.81 4.62 26.83
CA GLU A 104 -5.14 4.79 28.25
C GLU A 104 -6.25 5.83 28.46
N ALA A 105 -6.16 6.97 27.77
CA ALA A 105 -7.19 8.01 27.84
C ALA A 105 -8.55 7.52 27.29
N ALA A 106 -8.56 6.81 26.17
CA ALA A 106 -9.76 6.23 25.59
C ALA A 106 -10.42 5.20 26.52
N ALA A 107 -9.61 4.37 27.18
CA ALA A 107 -10.09 3.35 28.12
C ALA A 107 -10.71 3.98 29.38
N VAL A 108 -10.10 5.04 29.92
CA VAL A 108 -10.67 5.82 31.02
C VAL A 108 -11.99 6.47 30.62
N ALA A 109 -12.07 7.05 29.41
CA ALA A 109 -13.29 7.67 28.91
C ALA A 109 -14.43 6.66 28.70
N ALA A 110 -14.10 5.41 28.35
CA ALA A 110 -15.05 4.31 28.24
C ALA A 110 -15.49 3.72 29.60
N GLY A 111 -14.90 4.17 30.72
CA GLY A 111 -15.20 3.64 32.05
C GLY A 111 -14.45 2.34 32.41
N HIS A 112 -13.51 1.91 31.56
CA HIS A 112 -12.78 0.64 31.66
C HIS A 112 -11.28 0.87 31.69
N LYS A 113 -10.76 1.51 32.74
CA LYS A 113 -9.34 1.88 32.85
C LYS A 113 -8.39 0.68 32.63
N GLU A 114 -8.81 -0.51 33.02
CA GLU A 114 -8.08 -1.77 32.85
C GLU A 114 -7.82 -2.13 31.38
N TRP A 115 -8.64 -1.66 30.44
CA TRP A 115 -8.43 -1.87 29.00
C TRP A 115 -7.29 -1.03 28.43
N GLY A 116 -6.84 0.01 29.15
CA GLY A 116 -5.83 0.95 28.72
C GLY A 116 -4.38 0.60 29.12
N VAL A 117 -4.18 -0.47 29.89
CA VAL A 117 -2.86 -0.81 30.48
C VAL A 117 -1.83 -1.20 29.42
N GLY A 118 -2.30 -1.71 28.28
CA GLY A 118 -1.51 -2.03 27.09
C GLY A 118 -2.39 -2.55 25.96
N GLY A 119 -1.77 -2.86 24.81
CA GLY A 119 -2.46 -3.54 23.72
C GLY A 119 -2.80 -5.01 24.05
N PRO A 120 -3.54 -5.71 23.17
CA PRO A 120 -3.95 -7.09 23.38
C PRO A 120 -2.78 -8.03 23.71
N HIS A 121 -2.89 -8.74 24.83
CA HIS A 121 -1.82 -9.61 25.34
C HIS A 121 -1.82 -11.00 24.70
N ASP A 122 -2.86 -11.35 23.97
CA ASP A 122 -3.13 -12.66 23.37
C ASP A 122 -3.22 -12.62 21.83
N ALA A 123 -2.76 -11.52 21.21
CA ALA A 123 -2.72 -11.31 19.76
C ALA A 123 -1.65 -12.12 19.02
N GLY A 124 -0.75 -12.81 19.73
CA GLY A 124 0.32 -13.58 19.11
C GLY A 124 1.40 -12.70 18.46
N GLU A 125 2.10 -13.29 17.49
CA GLU A 125 3.26 -12.74 16.79
C GLU A 125 3.08 -12.77 15.26
N TYR A 126 3.90 -11.99 14.54
CA TYR A 126 3.78 -11.73 13.10
C TYR A 126 3.45 -12.93 12.20
N LYS A 127 4.04 -14.10 12.46
CA LYS A 127 4.02 -15.27 11.55
C LYS A 127 2.96 -16.32 11.90
N GLN A 128 2.21 -16.11 12.98
CA GLN A 128 1.22 -17.08 13.44
C GLN A 128 -0.02 -17.06 12.54
N MET A 129 -0.82 -18.13 12.63
CA MET A 129 -2.15 -18.17 12.04
C MET A 129 -3.18 -17.66 13.05
N PRO A 130 -4.37 -17.20 12.60
CA PRO A 130 -5.40 -16.69 13.51
C PRO A 130 -5.78 -17.68 14.62
N GLU A 131 -5.93 -18.96 14.27
CA GLU A 131 -6.34 -20.02 15.20
C GLU A 131 -5.26 -20.37 16.25
N ASP A 132 -4.01 -19.96 16.04
CA ASP A 132 -2.92 -20.16 17.01
C ASP A 132 -2.90 -19.09 18.10
N THR A 133 -3.81 -18.10 18.05
CA THR A 133 -3.84 -16.95 18.95
C THR A 133 -5.11 -16.93 19.80
N GLY A 134 -5.01 -16.38 21.00
CA GLY A 134 -6.20 -16.13 21.83
C GLY A 134 -7.08 -15.04 21.23
N PHE A 135 -6.45 -14.02 20.61
CA PHE A 135 -7.16 -12.85 20.13
C PHE A 135 -7.93 -13.10 18.85
N PHE A 136 -7.38 -13.81 17.85
CA PHE A 136 -7.93 -13.87 16.48
C PHE A 136 -8.63 -15.18 16.11
N ARG A 137 -8.54 -16.23 16.93
CA ARG A 137 -9.27 -17.49 16.70
C ARG A 137 -10.79 -17.26 16.58
N HIS A 138 -11.52 -18.25 16.08
CA HIS A 138 -12.95 -18.14 15.76
C HIS A 138 -13.81 -17.33 16.76
N ASP A 139 -13.75 -17.66 18.06
CA ASP A 139 -14.45 -16.94 19.16
C ASP A 139 -13.43 -16.29 20.12
N GLY A 140 -12.38 -15.70 19.54
CA GLY A 140 -11.30 -15.05 20.27
C GLY A 140 -11.68 -13.69 20.83
N THR A 141 -10.70 -13.09 21.50
CA THR A 141 -10.85 -11.78 22.17
C THR A 141 -11.32 -10.67 21.22
N TRP A 142 -11.01 -10.75 19.91
CA TRP A 142 -11.50 -9.83 18.87
C TRP A 142 -13.03 -9.62 18.87
N SER A 143 -13.79 -10.62 19.32
CA SER A 143 -15.26 -10.60 19.33
C SER A 143 -15.87 -10.12 20.65
N THR A 144 -15.06 -9.94 21.69
CA THR A 144 -15.49 -9.47 23.03
C THR A 144 -15.67 -7.96 23.10
N GLU A 145 -16.29 -7.44 24.16
CA GLU A 145 -16.41 -5.99 24.38
C GLU A 145 -15.05 -5.27 24.40
N TYR A 146 -14.05 -5.84 25.07
CA TYR A 146 -12.69 -5.30 25.06
C TYR A 146 -12.07 -5.31 23.65
N GLY A 147 -12.24 -6.40 22.91
CA GLY A 147 -11.72 -6.51 21.55
C GLY A 147 -12.36 -5.49 20.61
N GLN A 148 -13.68 -5.31 20.70
CA GLN A 148 -14.40 -4.29 19.95
C GLN A 148 -13.91 -2.88 20.32
N PHE A 149 -13.81 -2.55 21.60
CA PHE A 149 -13.24 -1.29 22.06
C PHE A 149 -11.85 -1.03 21.49
N PHE A 150 -10.93 -2.00 21.61
CA PHE A 150 -9.56 -1.84 21.15
C PHE A 150 -9.49 -1.66 19.62
N LEU A 151 -10.25 -2.44 18.86
CA LEU A 151 -10.26 -2.37 17.40
C LEU A 151 -10.96 -1.10 16.87
N GLU A 152 -12.00 -0.61 17.56
CA GLU A 152 -12.60 0.69 17.28
C GLU A 152 -11.62 1.82 17.52
N TRP A 153 -10.92 1.82 18.66
CA TRP A 153 -9.87 2.81 18.93
C TRP A 153 -8.75 2.75 17.89
N TYR A 154 -8.20 1.56 17.63
CA TYR A 154 -7.02 1.39 16.77
C TYR A 154 -7.31 1.78 15.32
N SER A 155 -8.47 1.36 14.78
CA SER A 155 -8.92 1.77 13.44
C SER A 155 -9.39 3.23 13.38
N GLY A 156 -10.00 3.73 14.47
CA GLY A 156 -10.40 5.13 14.60
C GLY A 156 -9.21 6.09 14.53
N MET A 157 -8.12 5.77 15.23
CA MET A 157 -6.86 6.52 15.18
C MET A 157 -6.31 6.63 13.74
N LEU A 158 -6.42 5.55 12.95
CA LEU A 158 -6.02 5.54 11.55
C LEU A 158 -6.94 6.40 10.66
N LEU A 159 -8.26 6.34 10.87
CA LEU A 159 -9.22 7.19 10.17
C LEU A 159 -9.00 8.67 10.44
N GLU A 160 -8.75 9.04 11.69
CA GLU A 160 -8.47 10.42 12.06
C GLU A 160 -7.13 10.92 11.49
N HIS A 161 -6.11 10.06 11.45
CA HIS A 161 -4.84 10.37 10.79
C HIS A 161 -5.07 10.70 9.31
N GLY A 162 -5.78 9.82 8.60
CA GLY A 162 -6.13 10.05 7.20
C GLY A 162 -6.90 11.36 6.98
N ASP A 163 -7.90 11.64 7.83
CA ASP A 163 -8.69 12.87 7.75
C ASP A 163 -7.82 14.13 7.98
N ARG A 164 -6.90 14.11 8.94
CA ARG A 164 -5.98 15.24 9.22
C ARG A 164 -4.99 15.48 8.08
N VAL A 165 -4.38 14.41 7.55
CA VAL A 165 -3.40 14.51 6.47
C VAL A 165 -4.06 15.01 5.18
N LEU A 166 -5.23 14.46 4.83
CA LEU A 166 -5.98 14.90 3.66
C LEU A 166 -6.56 16.30 3.82
N ALA A 167 -7.00 16.70 5.02
CA ALA A 167 -7.40 18.09 5.28
C ALA A 167 -6.25 19.07 4.98
N ALA A 168 -5.03 18.71 5.38
CA ALA A 168 -3.85 19.52 5.09
C ALA A 168 -3.53 19.55 3.58
N ALA A 169 -3.69 18.42 2.88
CA ALA A 169 -3.49 18.34 1.43
C ALA A 169 -4.53 19.15 0.66
N GLU A 170 -5.81 19.03 1.03
CA GLU A 170 -6.95 19.77 0.50
C GLU A 170 -6.73 21.28 0.65
N ALA A 171 -6.29 21.75 1.83
CA ALA A 171 -5.99 23.16 2.05
C ALA A 171 -4.83 23.70 1.20
N VAL A 172 -3.93 22.82 0.74
CA VAL A 172 -2.76 23.22 -0.07
C VAL A 172 -3.06 23.17 -1.56
N PHE A 173 -3.64 22.08 -2.04
CA PHE A 173 -3.86 21.78 -3.46
C PHE A 173 -5.28 22.10 -3.93
N GLY A 174 -6.19 22.49 -3.04
CA GLY A 174 -7.53 22.94 -3.40
C GLY A 174 -7.48 24.06 -4.44
N GLY A 175 -8.19 23.87 -5.55
CA GLY A 175 -8.25 24.83 -6.65
C GLY A 175 -7.07 24.79 -7.63
N THR A 176 -6.09 23.90 -7.47
CA THR A 176 -4.98 23.77 -8.44
C THR A 176 -5.34 22.89 -9.65
N GLY A 177 -6.52 22.27 -9.66
CA GLY A 177 -6.97 21.35 -10.70
C GLY A 177 -6.38 19.94 -10.63
N ALA A 178 -5.45 19.66 -9.72
CA ALA A 178 -4.93 18.33 -9.48
C ALA A 178 -5.86 17.56 -8.52
N THR A 179 -6.14 16.30 -8.86
CA THR A 179 -6.97 15.41 -8.03
C THR A 179 -6.18 14.91 -6.83
N LEU A 180 -6.80 14.84 -5.65
CA LEU A 180 -6.19 14.17 -4.49
C LEU A 180 -6.52 12.68 -4.52
N SER A 181 -5.58 11.83 -4.14
CA SER A 181 -5.83 10.40 -3.95
C SER A 181 -5.16 9.87 -2.70
N ALA A 182 -5.68 8.74 -2.23
CA ALA A 182 -5.23 8.05 -1.03
C ALA A 182 -5.11 6.56 -1.32
N LYS A 183 -3.98 5.97 -0.92
CA LYS A 183 -3.73 4.55 -1.15
C LYS A 183 -4.20 3.69 0.03
N VAL A 184 -4.99 2.67 -0.25
CA VAL A 184 -5.47 1.66 0.72
C VAL A 184 -4.97 0.29 0.27
N ALA A 185 -4.30 -0.42 1.17
CA ALA A 185 -3.69 -1.72 0.88
C ALA A 185 -4.75 -2.85 0.80
N GLY A 186 -4.60 -3.72 -0.20
CA GLY A 186 -5.36 -4.96 -0.36
C GLY A 186 -4.80 -6.10 0.50
N ILE A 187 -5.29 -6.22 1.73
CA ILE A 187 -4.86 -7.27 2.66
C ILE A 187 -5.78 -8.47 2.51
N HIS A 188 -5.43 -9.35 1.58
CA HIS A 188 -6.33 -10.40 1.13
C HIS A 188 -6.18 -11.72 1.90
N TRP A 189 -5.09 -11.94 2.65
CA TRP A 189 -4.90 -13.15 3.45
C TRP A 189 -5.70 -13.10 4.75
N HIS A 190 -6.16 -14.27 5.20
CA HIS A 190 -7.11 -14.44 6.30
C HIS A 190 -8.48 -13.76 6.11
N TYR A 191 -8.76 -13.14 4.97
CA TYR A 191 -10.08 -12.57 4.66
C TYR A 191 -11.19 -13.63 4.76
N GLY A 192 -10.89 -14.90 4.46
CA GLY A 192 -11.85 -16.00 4.59
C GLY A 192 -12.11 -16.46 6.04
N THR A 193 -11.38 -15.94 7.03
CA THR A 193 -11.59 -16.23 8.46
C THR A 193 -12.65 -15.29 9.04
N ARG A 194 -13.12 -15.54 10.27
CA ARG A 194 -14.11 -14.62 10.89
C ARG A 194 -13.50 -13.30 11.38
N SER A 195 -12.28 -13.39 11.90
CA SER A 195 -11.59 -12.26 12.50
C SER A 195 -10.92 -11.36 11.48
N HIS A 196 -10.61 -11.86 10.28
CA HIS A 196 -9.86 -11.09 9.27
C HIS A 196 -8.53 -10.54 9.84
N ALA A 197 -7.80 -11.39 10.58
CA ALA A 197 -6.73 -10.97 11.47
C ALA A 197 -5.69 -10.01 10.87
N ALA A 198 -5.31 -10.22 9.61
CA ALA A 198 -4.33 -9.37 8.93
C ALA A 198 -4.86 -7.96 8.63
N GLU A 199 -6.15 -7.84 8.29
CA GLU A 199 -6.81 -6.54 8.12
C GLU A 199 -6.86 -5.81 9.47
N LEU A 200 -7.21 -6.52 10.54
CA LEU A 200 -7.27 -5.95 11.90
C LEU A 200 -5.92 -5.40 12.35
N THR A 201 -4.82 -6.16 12.21
CA THR A 201 -3.48 -5.70 12.64
C THR A 201 -3.01 -4.50 11.83
N ALA A 202 -3.39 -4.41 10.55
CA ALA A 202 -3.10 -3.27 9.69
C ALA A 202 -3.98 -2.03 9.96
N GLY A 203 -5.00 -2.15 10.82
CA GLY A 203 -5.88 -1.05 11.22
C GLY A 203 -7.19 -0.98 10.46
N TYR A 204 -7.45 -1.91 9.52
CA TYR A 204 -8.75 -2.03 8.89
C TYR A 204 -9.62 -2.91 9.78
N TYR A 205 -10.54 -2.30 10.52
CA TYR A 205 -11.47 -3.06 11.36
C TYR A 205 -12.60 -3.68 10.52
N ASN A 206 -12.20 -4.51 9.55
CA ASN A 206 -13.05 -5.35 8.74
C ASN A 206 -13.17 -6.70 9.42
N THR A 207 -14.37 -7.25 9.48
CA THR A 207 -14.62 -8.63 9.96
C THR A 207 -15.74 -9.21 9.13
N ARG A 208 -16.08 -10.48 9.36
CA ARG A 208 -17.22 -11.13 8.70
C ARG A 208 -18.56 -10.38 8.87
N HIS A 209 -18.69 -9.58 9.92
CA HIS A 209 -19.95 -8.90 10.29
C HIS A 209 -19.84 -7.36 10.31
N ARG A 210 -18.68 -6.80 9.96
CA ARG A 210 -18.42 -5.36 10.01
C ARG A 210 -17.62 -4.93 8.80
N ASP A 211 -18.14 -3.96 8.05
CA ASP A 211 -17.43 -3.34 6.95
C ASP A 211 -16.40 -2.32 7.47
N GLY A 212 -15.12 -2.69 7.38
CA GLY A 212 -14.00 -1.83 7.77
C GLY A 212 -13.61 -0.76 6.74
N TYR A 213 -14.04 -0.92 5.48
CA TYR A 213 -13.67 -0.04 4.37
C TYR A 213 -14.68 1.08 4.15
N ALA A 214 -15.96 0.88 4.49
CA ALA A 214 -16.98 1.92 4.38
C ALA A 214 -16.65 3.22 5.15
N PRO A 215 -16.12 3.19 6.38
CA PRO A 215 -15.65 4.41 7.05
C PRO A 215 -14.50 5.11 6.33
N ILE A 216 -13.57 4.35 5.74
CA ILE A 216 -12.44 4.91 4.97
C ILE A 216 -12.98 5.61 3.72
N ALA A 217 -13.85 4.94 2.95
CA ALA A 217 -14.46 5.50 1.75
C ALA A 217 -15.24 6.80 2.06
N ARG A 218 -15.99 6.85 3.16
CA ARG A 218 -16.69 8.08 3.60
C ARG A 218 -15.72 9.20 3.97
N MET A 219 -14.61 8.89 4.64
CA MET A 219 -13.58 9.87 4.98
C MET A 219 -12.93 10.44 3.71
N LEU A 220 -12.61 9.60 2.73
CA LEU A 220 -12.06 10.04 1.44
C LEU A 220 -13.06 10.89 0.64
N ALA A 221 -14.34 10.48 0.59
CA ALA A 221 -15.40 11.24 -0.04
C ALA A 221 -15.55 12.64 0.57
N LYS A 222 -15.52 12.74 1.91
CA LYS A 222 -15.55 14.01 2.64
C LYS A 222 -14.41 14.95 2.24
N ARG A 223 -13.25 14.41 1.87
CA ARG A 223 -12.03 15.15 1.48
C ARG A 223 -11.87 15.32 -0.03
N GLY A 224 -12.83 14.86 -0.84
CA GLY A 224 -12.74 14.89 -2.30
C GLY A 224 -11.54 14.10 -2.85
N ALA A 225 -11.11 13.05 -2.13
CA ALA A 225 -9.95 12.24 -2.51
C ALA A 225 -10.39 10.91 -3.15
N VAL A 226 -9.72 10.50 -4.23
CA VAL A 226 -9.90 9.21 -4.89
C VAL A 226 -9.35 8.08 -4.01
N LEU A 227 -10.08 6.98 -3.90
CA LEU A 227 -9.61 5.76 -3.24
C LEU A 227 -8.78 4.96 -4.24
N ASN A 228 -7.47 4.85 -4.04
CA ASN A 228 -6.62 3.96 -4.83
C ASN A 228 -6.37 2.66 -4.07
N PHE A 229 -6.72 1.53 -4.67
CA PHE A 229 -6.67 0.21 -4.02
C PHE A 229 -5.76 -0.77 -4.75
N THR A 230 -5.01 -1.58 -4.01
CA THR A 230 -4.09 -2.58 -4.59
C THR A 230 -4.75 -3.95 -4.78
N CYS A 231 -4.02 -4.91 -5.36
CA CYS A 231 -4.43 -6.31 -5.58
C CYS A 231 -5.49 -6.54 -6.68
N MET A 232 -5.60 -5.61 -7.63
CA MET A 232 -6.59 -5.69 -8.72
C MET A 232 -6.35 -6.85 -9.70
N GLU A 233 -5.13 -7.42 -9.71
CA GLU A 233 -4.70 -8.50 -10.58
C GLU A 233 -4.87 -9.91 -10.00
N MET A 234 -5.12 -10.01 -8.70
CA MET A 234 -5.11 -11.27 -7.97
C MET A 234 -6.42 -12.05 -8.14
N ARG A 235 -6.31 -13.38 -8.11
CA ARG A 235 -7.43 -14.33 -8.11
C ARG A 235 -7.39 -15.25 -6.91
N ASP A 236 -8.55 -15.68 -6.43
CA ASP A 236 -8.65 -16.58 -5.27
C ASP A 236 -7.99 -17.94 -5.56
N GLU A 237 -8.15 -18.46 -6.79
CA GLU A 237 -7.59 -19.76 -7.24
C GLU A 237 -6.06 -19.80 -7.25
N GLN A 238 -5.40 -18.65 -7.30
CA GLN A 238 -3.93 -18.54 -7.30
C GLN A 238 -3.35 -18.53 -5.88
N GLN A 239 -4.18 -18.50 -4.85
CA GLN A 239 -3.76 -18.35 -3.47
C GLN A 239 -3.61 -19.71 -2.77
N PRO A 240 -2.67 -19.86 -1.84
CA PRO A 240 -2.53 -21.10 -1.10
C PRO A 240 -3.71 -21.29 -0.13
N GLY A 241 -4.31 -22.48 -0.14
CA GLY A 241 -5.53 -22.77 0.63
C GLY A 241 -5.40 -22.51 2.15
N HIS A 242 -4.21 -22.72 2.73
CA HIS A 242 -3.97 -22.48 4.16
C HIS A 242 -4.00 -21.00 4.55
N ALA A 243 -3.82 -20.07 3.59
CA ALA A 243 -3.82 -18.64 3.87
C ALA A 243 -5.23 -18.05 4.01
N SER A 244 -6.27 -18.81 3.61
CA SER A 244 -7.66 -18.34 3.58
C SER A 244 -7.81 -16.99 2.86
N CYS A 245 -7.13 -16.84 1.73
CA CYS A 245 -7.18 -15.62 0.94
C CYS A 245 -8.51 -15.46 0.20
N SER A 246 -8.96 -14.22 0.01
CA SER A 246 -9.99 -13.92 -0.99
C SER A 246 -9.85 -12.50 -1.57
N PRO A 247 -8.80 -12.24 -2.37
CA PRO A 247 -8.62 -10.95 -3.04
C PRO A 247 -9.83 -10.53 -3.87
N GLU A 248 -10.54 -11.45 -4.52
CA GLU A 248 -11.68 -11.10 -5.37
C GLU A 248 -12.88 -10.63 -4.56
N GLN A 249 -13.16 -11.24 -3.41
CA GLN A 249 -14.22 -10.77 -2.52
C GLN A 249 -13.84 -9.44 -1.86
N LEU A 250 -12.58 -9.27 -1.47
CA LEU A 250 -12.08 -8.04 -0.92
C LEU A 250 -12.25 -6.86 -1.90
N VAL A 251 -11.84 -7.03 -3.16
CA VAL A 251 -12.04 -6.00 -4.20
C VAL A 251 -13.52 -5.67 -4.41
N ARG A 252 -14.40 -6.69 -4.40
CA ARG A 252 -15.86 -6.46 -4.48
C ARG A 252 -16.39 -5.67 -3.30
N GLN A 253 -15.92 -5.94 -2.08
CA GLN A 253 -16.31 -5.20 -0.88
C GLN A 253 -15.87 -3.73 -0.96
N VAL A 254 -14.60 -3.48 -1.28
CA VAL A 254 -14.06 -2.10 -1.39
C VAL A 254 -14.77 -1.32 -2.48
N LYS A 255 -15.07 -1.95 -3.62
CA LYS A 255 -15.91 -1.37 -4.67
C LYS A 255 -17.29 -0.96 -4.14
N ALA A 256 -17.96 -1.85 -3.41
CA ALA A 256 -19.28 -1.54 -2.85
C ALA A 256 -19.22 -0.38 -1.84
N ALA A 257 -18.20 -0.35 -0.99
CA ALA A 257 -17.95 0.74 -0.05
C ALA A 257 -17.69 2.07 -0.77
N ALA A 258 -16.87 2.07 -1.82
CA ALA A 258 -16.56 3.25 -2.61
C ALA A 258 -17.82 3.81 -3.30
N ALA A 259 -18.58 2.95 -3.97
CA ALA A 259 -19.84 3.32 -4.63
C ALA A 259 -20.87 3.87 -3.63
N ALA A 260 -21.01 3.25 -2.45
CA ALA A 260 -21.95 3.70 -1.42
C ALA A 260 -21.57 5.07 -0.83
N ALA A 261 -20.27 5.39 -0.77
CA ALA A 261 -19.77 6.69 -0.32
C ALA A 261 -19.75 7.75 -1.43
N GLY A 262 -19.93 7.37 -2.69
CA GLY A 262 -19.78 8.26 -3.84
C GLY A 262 -18.34 8.70 -4.10
N VAL A 263 -17.35 7.89 -3.72
CA VAL A 263 -15.93 8.16 -3.99
C VAL A 263 -15.47 7.39 -5.23
N GLU A 264 -14.65 8.03 -6.06
CA GLU A 264 -14.02 7.37 -7.20
C GLU A 264 -13.01 6.33 -6.73
N LEU A 265 -12.92 5.23 -7.49
CA LEU A 265 -12.01 4.12 -7.22
C LEU A 265 -10.95 4.05 -8.32
N ALA A 266 -9.68 4.06 -7.93
CA ALA A 266 -8.54 3.75 -8.78
C ALA A 266 -7.89 2.44 -8.33
N GLY A 267 -7.06 1.86 -9.18
CA GLY A 267 -6.46 0.55 -8.93
C GLY A 267 -4.96 0.47 -9.22
N GLU A 268 -4.30 -0.45 -8.52
CA GLU A 268 -2.92 -0.87 -8.77
C GLU A 268 -2.83 -2.41 -8.71
N ASN A 269 -1.91 -2.99 -9.48
CA ASN A 269 -1.47 -4.36 -9.21
C ASN A 269 -0.53 -4.39 -7.99
N ALA A 270 -0.68 -5.41 -7.14
CA ALA A 270 0.16 -5.55 -5.95
C ALA A 270 1.52 -6.18 -6.28
N LEU A 271 1.56 -7.13 -7.21
CA LEU A 271 2.78 -7.80 -7.65
C LEU A 271 3.08 -7.53 -9.12
N GLU A 272 4.36 -7.50 -9.47
CA GLU A 272 4.83 -7.39 -10.85
C GLU A 272 4.45 -8.65 -11.64
N ARG A 273 3.61 -8.49 -12.67
CA ARG A 273 3.03 -9.59 -13.46
C ARG A 273 2.95 -9.22 -14.93
N TYR A 274 3.37 -10.13 -15.81
CA TYR A 274 3.41 -9.92 -17.26
C TYR A 274 2.53 -10.88 -18.04
N ASP A 275 1.78 -11.74 -17.35
CA ASP A 275 0.97 -12.78 -17.96
C ASP A 275 -0.47 -12.32 -18.25
N GLU A 276 -1.05 -12.91 -19.29
CA GLU A 276 -2.41 -12.67 -19.76
C GLU A 276 -3.47 -12.84 -18.66
N ALA A 277 -3.28 -13.78 -17.73
CA ALA A 277 -4.25 -14.03 -16.67
C ALA A 277 -4.37 -12.84 -15.71
N ALA A 278 -3.23 -12.28 -15.28
CA ALA A 278 -3.19 -11.08 -14.45
C ALA A 278 -3.78 -9.86 -15.20
N PHE A 279 -3.37 -9.62 -16.45
CA PHE A 279 -3.91 -8.51 -17.23
C PHE A 279 -5.41 -8.63 -17.48
N SER A 280 -5.90 -9.81 -17.81
CA SER A 280 -7.33 -10.05 -18.03
C SER A 280 -8.14 -9.88 -16.74
N GLN A 281 -7.58 -10.26 -15.59
CA GLN A 281 -8.18 -9.99 -14.29
C GLN A 281 -8.29 -8.49 -14.04
N VAL A 282 -7.21 -7.72 -14.23
CA VAL A 282 -7.23 -6.26 -14.06
C VAL A 282 -8.29 -5.63 -14.96
N VAL A 283 -8.35 -6.01 -16.23
CA VAL A 283 -9.33 -5.48 -17.20
C VAL A 283 -10.77 -5.79 -16.75
N SER A 284 -11.03 -7.02 -16.27
CA SER A 284 -12.33 -7.43 -15.75
C SER A 284 -12.69 -6.63 -14.49
N THR A 285 -11.77 -6.52 -13.54
CA THR A 285 -11.92 -5.74 -12.31
C THR A 285 -12.16 -4.28 -12.63
N ALA A 286 -11.40 -3.69 -13.57
CA ALA A 286 -11.50 -2.29 -13.94
C ALA A 286 -12.88 -1.93 -14.48
N ARG A 287 -13.41 -2.77 -15.39
CA ARG A 287 -14.78 -2.61 -15.88
C ARG A 287 -15.82 -2.86 -14.81
N GLY A 288 -15.67 -3.97 -14.10
CA GLY A 288 -16.61 -4.38 -13.08
C GLY A 288 -16.74 -3.31 -12.01
N ALA A 289 -15.64 -2.70 -11.61
CA ALA A 289 -15.57 -1.67 -10.59
C ALA A 289 -15.87 -0.26 -11.10
N GLY A 290 -15.74 0.01 -12.40
CA GLY A 290 -15.82 1.35 -12.96
C GLY A 290 -14.64 2.20 -12.50
N LEU A 291 -13.41 1.65 -12.59
CA LEU A 291 -12.21 2.35 -12.14
C LEU A 291 -12.00 3.65 -12.91
N ALA A 292 -11.72 4.73 -12.18
CA ALA A 292 -11.37 6.02 -12.76
C ALA A 292 -9.96 6.00 -13.37
N ALA A 293 -9.04 5.25 -12.76
CA ALA A 293 -7.68 5.08 -13.24
C ALA A 293 -7.09 3.73 -12.80
N PHE A 294 -6.06 3.29 -13.52
CA PHE A 294 -5.24 2.15 -13.12
C PHE A 294 -3.75 2.48 -13.30
N THR A 295 -2.95 2.22 -12.25
CA THR A 295 -1.50 2.43 -12.26
C THR A 295 -0.77 1.10 -12.23
N TYR A 296 0.04 0.82 -13.25
CA TYR A 296 0.78 -0.44 -13.36
C TYR A 296 2.12 -0.40 -12.61
N LEU A 297 2.34 -1.38 -11.75
CA LEU A 297 3.60 -1.65 -11.05
C LEU A 297 4.39 -2.72 -11.84
N ARG A 298 5.56 -2.40 -12.42
CA ARG A 298 6.24 -1.10 -12.54
C ARG A 298 7.01 -1.07 -13.86
N MET A 299 7.26 0.13 -14.37
CA MET A 299 8.23 0.33 -15.46
C MET A 299 9.64 -0.09 -15.03
N ASN A 300 10.17 -1.14 -15.66
CA ASN A 300 11.52 -1.65 -15.46
C ASN A 300 12.02 -2.33 -16.75
N LYS A 301 13.21 -2.96 -16.71
CA LYS A 301 13.77 -3.65 -17.87
C LYS A 301 12.90 -4.82 -18.36
N ALA A 302 12.37 -5.62 -17.43
CA ALA A 302 11.58 -6.80 -17.76
C ALA A 302 10.28 -6.44 -18.50
N LEU A 303 9.65 -5.31 -18.17
CA LEU A 303 8.48 -4.81 -18.91
C LEU A 303 8.77 -4.60 -20.41
N PHE A 304 9.99 -4.19 -20.75
CA PHE A 304 10.41 -3.91 -22.13
C PHE A 304 11.04 -5.13 -22.84
N ASP A 305 11.05 -6.30 -22.21
CA ASP A 305 11.37 -7.54 -22.92
C ASP A 305 10.28 -7.81 -23.97
N GLY A 306 10.66 -8.34 -25.14
CA GLY A 306 9.81 -8.33 -26.33
C GLY A 306 8.43 -8.98 -26.15
N ASP A 307 8.35 -10.11 -25.45
CA ASP A 307 7.07 -10.78 -25.14
C ASP A 307 6.23 -9.98 -24.13
N ASN A 308 6.85 -9.55 -23.03
CA ASN A 308 6.18 -8.79 -21.98
C ASN A 308 5.63 -7.45 -22.50
N TRP A 309 6.38 -6.78 -23.38
CA TRP A 309 5.94 -5.53 -24.00
C TRP A 309 4.72 -5.74 -24.90
N ARG A 310 4.67 -6.84 -25.66
CA ARG A 310 3.50 -7.18 -26.49
C ARG A 310 2.25 -7.46 -25.66
N GLU A 311 2.39 -8.19 -24.57
CA GLU A 311 1.28 -8.43 -23.63
C GLU A 311 0.82 -7.13 -22.98
N PHE A 312 1.76 -6.27 -22.57
CA PHE A 312 1.45 -4.98 -21.97
C PHE A 312 0.74 -4.03 -22.94
N VAL A 313 1.17 -3.95 -24.20
CA VAL A 313 0.48 -3.16 -25.24
C VAL A 313 -0.94 -3.67 -25.45
N SER A 314 -1.13 -4.99 -25.48
CA SER A 314 -2.45 -5.62 -25.59
C SER A 314 -3.34 -5.29 -24.38
N PHE A 315 -2.77 -5.30 -23.18
CA PHE A 315 -3.42 -4.89 -21.94
C PHE A 315 -3.87 -3.42 -21.99
N VAL A 316 -2.99 -2.50 -22.39
CA VAL A 316 -3.30 -1.07 -22.50
C VAL A 316 -4.44 -0.82 -23.49
N ARG A 317 -4.43 -1.49 -24.65
CA ARG A 317 -5.54 -1.42 -25.63
C ARG A 317 -6.85 -1.94 -25.04
N ALA A 318 -6.81 -3.08 -24.33
CA ALA A 318 -7.99 -3.64 -23.70
C ALA A 318 -8.56 -2.76 -22.56
N MET A 319 -7.72 -1.97 -21.89
CA MET A 319 -8.16 -0.96 -20.92
C MET A 319 -8.82 0.24 -21.62
N ALA A 320 -8.25 0.72 -22.74
CA ALA A 320 -8.77 1.87 -23.48
C ALA A 320 -10.09 1.58 -24.21
N ASP A 321 -10.23 0.43 -24.86
CA ASP A 321 -11.36 0.12 -25.76
C ASP A 321 -12.59 -0.44 -25.02
N GLY A 322 -12.64 -0.34 -23.69
CA GLY A 322 -13.63 -1.09 -22.91
C GLY A 322 -13.53 -2.61 -23.19
N GLY A 323 -12.32 -3.09 -23.56
CA GLY A 323 -11.81 -4.46 -23.75
C GLY A 323 -12.54 -5.38 -24.71
N ALA A 324 -12.90 -4.81 -25.86
CA ALA A 324 -12.31 -5.30 -27.10
C ALA A 324 -10.81 -5.64 -26.90
N ARG A 325 -10.32 -6.87 -27.11
CA ARG A 325 -8.91 -7.05 -27.51
C ARG A 325 -8.88 -6.81 -29.02
N PRO A 326 -8.42 -5.65 -29.53
CA PRO A 326 -8.15 -5.57 -30.95
C PRO A 326 -7.02 -6.56 -31.23
N ALA A 327 -7.14 -7.37 -32.28
CA ALA A 327 -5.99 -8.10 -32.77
C ALA A 327 -4.83 -7.11 -32.98
N LEU A 328 -3.65 -7.40 -32.43
CA LEU A 328 -2.48 -6.56 -32.67
C LEU A 328 -2.30 -6.42 -34.19
N PRO A 329 -2.17 -5.20 -34.74
CA PRO A 329 -1.82 -5.01 -36.14
C PRO A 329 -0.58 -5.83 -36.48
N ARG A 330 -0.51 -6.36 -37.70
CA ARG A 330 0.56 -7.26 -38.12
C ARG A 330 1.97 -6.68 -37.93
N CYS A 331 2.12 -5.35 -37.91
CA CYS A 331 3.36 -4.65 -37.60
C CYS A 331 3.85 -4.83 -36.15
N ASP A 332 2.94 -5.04 -35.19
CA ASP A 332 3.25 -5.24 -33.78
C ASP A 332 3.50 -6.73 -33.45
N THR A 333 3.07 -7.64 -34.33
CA THR A 333 3.32 -9.10 -34.22
C THR A 333 4.56 -9.56 -35.00
N GLY A 334 5.12 -8.70 -35.84
CA GLY A 334 6.35 -8.97 -36.58
C GLY A 334 7.57 -8.70 -35.71
N HIS A 335 8.62 -9.50 -35.88
CA HIS A 335 9.95 -9.06 -35.48
C HIS A 335 10.25 -7.76 -36.22
N SER A 336 10.59 -6.69 -35.51
CA SER A 336 11.12 -5.50 -36.16
C SER A 336 12.51 -5.83 -36.70
N ASP A 337 12.73 -5.73 -38.00
CA ASP A 337 14.06 -5.74 -38.65
C ASP A 337 14.86 -4.45 -38.34
N LEU A 338 14.55 -3.79 -37.21
CA LEU A 338 15.31 -2.65 -36.71
C LEU A 338 16.64 -3.18 -36.19
N TYR A 339 17.62 -3.21 -37.08
CA TYR A 339 19.03 -3.32 -36.76
C TYR A 339 19.42 -2.14 -35.87
N VAL A 340 19.54 -2.41 -34.57
CA VAL A 340 20.13 -1.47 -33.60
C VAL A 340 21.65 -1.55 -33.75
N GLY A 341 22.18 -0.79 -34.70
CA GLY A 341 23.63 -0.67 -34.89
C GLY A 341 24.25 0.15 -33.77
N PHE A 342 24.90 -0.50 -32.80
CA PHE A 342 25.81 0.19 -31.88
C PHE A 342 27.22 -0.42 -31.91
N LEU A 343 28.15 0.41 -32.38
CA LEU A 343 29.52 0.61 -31.88
C LEU A 343 30.46 -0.60 -31.82
N ASP A 344 31.04 -0.97 -32.96
CA ASP A 344 32.30 -1.76 -33.02
C ASP A 344 33.47 -0.97 -33.65
N ALA A 345 33.45 0.37 -33.60
CA ALA A 345 34.55 1.21 -34.09
C ALA A 345 35.71 1.38 -33.09
N ALA A 346 35.77 0.58 -32.02
CA ALA A 346 36.83 0.67 -30.99
C ALA A 346 37.67 -0.60 -30.82
N LYS A 347 37.53 -1.62 -31.68
CA LYS A 347 38.33 -2.85 -31.62
C LYS A 347 39.46 -2.98 -32.65
N GLU A 348 39.67 -1.98 -33.49
CA GLU A 348 40.80 -1.97 -34.43
C GLU A 348 41.79 -0.84 -34.14
N ARG A 349 42.51 -0.97 -33.02
CA ARG A 349 43.90 -0.48 -32.96
C ARG A 349 44.79 -1.64 -32.55
N LYS A 350 45.32 -2.32 -33.58
CA LYS A 350 46.37 -3.33 -33.47
C LYS A 350 47.60 -2.74 -32.77
N ALA A 351 48.10 -3.43 -31.75
CA ALA A 351 49.47 -3.24 -31.28
C ALA A 351 50.42 -3.97 -32.26
N PRO A 352 51.61 -3.42 -32.58
CA PRO A 352 52.56 -4.10 -33.44
C PRO A 352 53.35 -5.16 -32.65
N GLU A 353 53.47 -6.35 -33.24
CA GLU A 353 54.39 -7.40 -32.81
C GLU A 353 55.84 -7.02 -33.12
N ALA A 354 56.75 -7.36 -32.21
CA ALA A 354 58.18 -7.41 -32.47
C ALA A 354 58.72 -8.78 -32.00
N GLU A 355 59.34 -9.48 -32.93
CA GLU A 355 60.00 -10.77 -32.78
C GLU A 355 61.23 -10.72 -31.84
N GLY A 356 61.39 -11.80 -31.08
CA GLY A 356 62.63 -12.60 -31.04
C GLY A 356 63.79 -12.11 -30.17
N ALA A 357 64.13 -12.88 -29.12
CA ALA A 357 65.46 -13.48 -28.95
C ALA A 357 65.51 -14.38 -27.70
N ALA A 358 66.18 -15.51 -27.86
CA ALA A 358 66.46 -16.52 -26.85
C ALA A 358 67.43 -16.04 -25.75
N ALA A 359 67.40 -16.69 -24.58
CA ALA A 359 68.50 -17.50 -24.02
C ALA A 359 68.46 -17.64 -22.48
N ALA A 360 68.66 -18.90 -22.06
CA ALA A 360 69.51 -19.39 -20.96
C ALA A 360 69.18 -19.13 -19.47
N VAL A 361 68.98 -20.27 -18.77
CA VAL A 361 69.71 -20.77 -17.57
C VAL A 361 70.00 -19.77 -16.43
N VAL A 362 69.35 -19.94 -15.27
CA VAL A 362 69.79 -20.65 -14.03
C VAL A 362 68.58 -20.76 -13.12
#